data_AF-F3AJI6-F1
#
_entry.id   AF-F3AJI6-F1
#
_cell.length_a   1.000
_cell.length_b   1.000
_cell.length_c   1.000
_cell.angle_alpha   90.00
_cell.angle_beta   90.00
_cell.angle_gamma   90.00
#
_symmetry.space_group_name_H-M   'P 1'
#
loop_
_entity.id
_entity.type
_entity.pdbx_description
1 polymer ?
#
loop_
_entity_poly.entity_id
_entity_poly.type
_entity_poly.pdbx_seq_one_letter_code
_entity_poly.pdbx_strand_id
1 'polypeptide(L)'
;MMEKLPYLKELGINQIQCMPVYEFEERGRKVNYWGYGEGFFFAPKASYAADHDAQKELKELVKTCHREGIEVVLDFPFTAQTRFQIVEDCLRYYVMEYHIDGFLLNPYQVPVEFLRRDPVLSGTKLLIKDESFQNTMRRFLKGDEGMIASVAEQFRRKTSVSGSCNYITNHTGFTLEDLVSYDAKHNEANGEQNQDGPDYNYSWNCGVEGKTRKKQIVKLRQGQKRNAMFLLMTAQGTPCLLAGDEFGNSQGGNNNVYCQDNETGWVDWSRLEREKSFFHYVKELIAFRKKHGILHQKEALTGTDRSGSGIPDISYHGEAAWQIQQEASSRQLGILYSGSPKKESNCFLLYNMHWIAHSFALPALPKDQAWYQVMSTEEGFYEQPLLIEGKRSIILEGRSVAAFVAGMSQETMRGTRSI
;
A
#
# COMPACT_ATOMS: atom_id res chain seq x y z
N MET A 1 10.65 -12.28 -15.16
CA MET A 1 9.65 -12.31 -14.05
C MET A 1 9.72 -13.59 -13.21
N MET A 2 9.63 -14.79 -13.81
CA MET A 2 9.57 -16.07 -13.06
C MET A 2 10.68 -16.25 -12.00
N GLU A 3 11.91 -15.82 -12.31
CA GLU A 3 13.06 -15.86 -11.38
C GLU A 3 12.86 -15.01 -10.11
N LYS A 4 11.93 -14.06 -10.12
CA LYS A 4 11.63 -13.17 -8.98
C LYS A 4 10.44 -13.64 -8.15
N LEU A 5 9.76 -14.73 -8.52
CA LEU A 5 8.65 -15.27 -7.72
C LEU A 5 9.07 -15.71 -6.30
N PRO A 6 10.24 -16.36 -6.08
CA PRO A 6 10.70 -16.67 -4.73
C PRO A 6 10.86 -15.43 -3.85
N TYR A 7 11.35 -14.33 -4.44
CA TYR A 7 11.49 -13.03 -3.78
C TYR A 7 10.12 -12.45 -3.38
N LEU A 8 9.14 -12.46 -4.29
CA LEU A 8 7.79 -11.94 -4.01
C LEU A 8 7.09 -12.75 -2.91
N LYS A 9 7.28 -14.07 -2.91
CA LYS A 9 6.78 -14.96 -1.86
C LYS A 9 7.45 -14.67 -0.52
N GLU A 10 8.75 -14.46 -0.52
CA GLU A 10 9.50 -14.08 0.69
C GLU A 10 8.99 -12.76 1.28
N LEU A 11 8.79 -11.75 0.43
CA LEU A 11 8.21 -10.46 0.83
C LEU A 11 6.79 -10.61 1.39
N GLY A 12 6.08 -11.67 1.00
CA GLY A 12 4.72 -11.95 1.45
C GLY A 12 3.65 -11.42 0.50
N ILE A 13 3.97 -11.16 -0.77
CA ILE A 13 2.99 -10.79 -1.80
C ILE A 13 2.14 -12.01 -2.17
N ASN A 14 0.85 -11.80 -2.42
CA ASN A 14 -0.10 -12.85 -2.83
C ASN A 14 -0.84 -12.53 -4.13
N GLN A 15 -0.58 -11.38 -4.74
CA GLN A 15 -1.14 -10.97 -6.03
C GLN A 15 -0.15 -10.03 -6.71
N ILE A 16 0.04 -10.20 -8.03
CA ILE A 16 0.74 -9.24 -8.88
C ILE A 16 -0.25 -8.53 -9.79
N GLN A 17 -0.06 -7.23 -9.98
CA GLN A 17 -0.82 -6.42 -10.94
C GLN A 17 0.12 -6.02 -12.06
N CYS A 18 -0.05 -6.66 -13.22
CA CYS A 18 0.75 -6.36 -14.40
C CYS A 18 0.18 -5.13 -15.11
N MET A 19 1.06 -4.22 -15.47
CA MET A 19 0.81 -3.18 -16.48
C MET A 19 0.43 -3.83 -17.83
N PRO A 20 -0.08 -3.06 -18.81
CA PRO A 20 -0.51 -3.60 -20.11
C PRO A 20 0.39 -4.68 -20.68
N VAL A 21 -0.18 -5.88 -20.85
CA VAL A 21 0.49 -7.06 -21.43
C VAL A 21 -0.05 -7.44 -22.81
N TYR A 22 -1.01 -6.69 -23.33
CA TYR A 22 -1.50 -6.90 -24.70
C TYR A 22 -0.53 -6.30 -25.73
N GLU A 23 -0.67 -6.67 -27.00
CA GLU A 23 0.19 -6.18 -28.06
C GLU A 23 -0.14 -4.72 -28.41
N PHE A 24 0.87 -3.85 -28.41
CA PHE A 24 0.75 -2.42 -28.69
C PHE A 24 1.99 -1.92 -29.45
N GLU A 25 1.85 -0.80 -30.14
CA GLU A 25 2.98 -0.16 -30.84
C GLU A 25 3.93 0.52 -29.83
N GLU A 26 5.16 0.02 -29.75
CA GLU A 26 6.21 0.56 -28.88
C GLU A 26 6.93 1.73 -29.54
N ARG A 27 7.10 1.70 -30.87
CA ARG A 27 7.98 2.61 -31.60
C ARG A 27 7.16 3.73 -32.27
N GLY A 28 6.48 4.49 -31.43
CA GLY A 28 5.83 5.73 -31.85
C GLY A 28 6.83 6.89 -31.99
N ARG A 29 6.32 8.12 -31.92
CA ARG A 29 7.15 9.34 -31.81
C ARG A 29 8.09 9.29 -30.60
N LYS A 30 7.65 8.62 -29.53
CA LYS A 30 8.42 8.25 -28.36
C LYS A 30 8.20 6.76 -28.10
N VAL A 31 9.15 6.15 -27.40
CA VAL A 31 8.99 4.76 -26.94
C VAL A 31 7.78 4.70 -26.02
N ASN A 32 6.86 3.78 -26.24
CA ASN A 32 5.80 3.46 -25.28
C ASN A 32 6.29 2.33 -24.38
N TYR A 33 6.87 2.70 -23.24
CA TYR A 33 7.42 1.72 -22.29
C TYR A 33 6.31 1.08 -21.43
N TRP A 34 5.27 1.84 -21.08
CA TRP A 34 4.20 1.33 -20.22
C TRP A 34 3.14 0.51 -20.95
N GLY A 35 2.97 0.71 -22.25
CA GLY A 35 1.99 -0.01 -23.06
C GLY A 35 0.56 0.49 -22.97
N TYR A 36 0.30 1.64 -22.33
CA TYR A 36 -1.02 2.27 -22.36
C TYR A 36 -1.30 2.86 -23.74
N GLY A 37 -2.48 2.59 -24.29
CA GLY A 37 -2.91 3.11 -25.58
C GLY A 37 -3.66 2.08 -26.43
N GLU A 38 -3.84 2.39 -27.71
CA GLU A 38 -4.44 1.46 -28.68
C GLU A 38 -3.56 0.21 -28.87
N GLY A 39 -4.19 -0.94 -29.09
CA GLY A 39 -3.49 -2.19 -29.33
C GLY A 39 -4.43 -3.35 -29.64
N PHE A 40 -3.84 -4.54 -29.77
CA PHE A 40 -4.53 -5.79 -30.05
C PHE A 40 -4.79 -6.54 -28.74
N PHE A 41 -5.91 -6.24 -28.08
CA PHE A 41 -6.20 -6.71 -26.72
C PHE A 41 -6.12 -8.23 -26.52
N PHE A 42 -6.42 -9.04 -27.54
CA PHE A 42 -6.40 -10.50 -27.48
C PHE A 42 -5.01 -11.14 -27.66
N ALA A 43 -4.00 -10.37 -28.07
CA ALA A 43 -2.66 -10.87 -28.29
C ALA A 43 -1.75 -10.43 -27.13
N PRO A 44 -1.07 -11.35 -26.42
CA PRO A 44 -0.01 -10.97 -25.50
C PRO A 44 1.15 -10.29 -26.23
N LYS A 45 1.82 -9.35 -25.57
CA LYS A 45 2.91 -8.55 -26.12
C LYS A 45 4.10 -9.42 -26.53
N ALA A 46 4.44 -9.40 -27.81
CA ALA A 46 5.51 -10.25 -28.35
C ALA A 46 6.90 -9.89 -27.81
N SER A 47 7.19 -8.61 -27.57
CA SER A 47 8.49 -8.14 -27.08
C SER A 47 8.79 -8.52 -25.64
N TYR A 48 7.78 -8.95 -24.87
CA TYR A 48 7.97 -9.44 -23.49
C TYR A 48 8.36 -10.92 -23.45
N ALA A 49 8.21 -11.66 -24.55
CA ALA A 49 8.54 -13.07 -24.64
C ALA A 49 10.05 -13.29 -24.87
N ALA A 50 10.62 -14.28 -24.21
CA ALA A 50 12.02 -14.67 -24.40
C ALA A 50 12.24 -15.54 -25.64
N ASP A 51 11.36 -16.52 -25.86
CA ASP A 51 11.48 -17.58 -26.88
C ASP A 51 10.45 -17.41 -28.02
N HIS A 52 9.98 -16.18 -28.25
CA HIS A 52 9.09 -15.77 -29.35
C HIS A 52 7.65 -16.32 -29.31
N ASP A 53 7.23 -17.02 -28.26
CA ASP A 53 5.84 -17.46 -28.04
C ASP A 53 5.25 -16.82 -26.78
N ALA A 54 4.76 -15.59 -26.94
CA ALA A 54 4.19 -14.81 -25.84
C ALA A 54 2.95 -15.46 -25.21
N GLN A 55 2.18 -16.24 -25.97
CA GLN A 55 0.98 -16.90 -25.44
C GLN A 55 1.37 -18.03 -24.48
N LYS A 56 2.31 -18.88 -24.89
CA LYS A 56 2.81 -19.96 -24.05
C LYS A 56 3.50 -19.41 -22.80
N GLU A 57 4.35 -18.40 -22.95
CA GLU A 57 5.06 -17.82 -21.82
C GLU A 57 4.13 -17.14 -20.80
N LEU A 58 3.08 -16.45 -21.26
CA LEU A 58 2.09 -15.89 -20.35
C LEU A 58 1.36 -16.99 -19.56
N LYS A 59 0.97 -18.09 -20.22
CA LYS A 59 0.37 -19.25 -19.53
C LYS A 59 1.32 -19.88 -18.52
N GLU A 60 2.59 -20.01 -18.86
CA GLU A 60 3.62 -20.55 -17.95
C GLU A 60 3.85 -19.64 -16.75
N LEU A 61 3.87 -18.31 -16.96
CA LEU A 61 3.94 -17.32 -15.89
C LEU A 61 2.76 -17.48 -14.93
N VAL A 62 1.52 -17.47 -15.44
CA VAL A 62 0.31 -17.59 -14.61
C VAL A 62 0.29 -18.91 -13.84
N LYS A 63 0.55 -20.03 -14.53
CA LYS A 63 0.66 -21.36 -13.91
C LYS A 63 1.71 -21.40 -12.80
N THR A 64 2.83 -20.71 -12.97
CA THR A 64 3.89 -20.66 -11.97
C THR A 64 3.52 -19.77 -10.79
N CYS A 65 2.86 -18.63 -11.04
CA CYS A 65 2.32 -17.78 -9.97
C CYS A 65 1.31 -18.56 -9.12
N HIS A 66 0.36 -19.26 -9.75
CA HIS A 66 -0.64 -20.07 -9.04
C HIS A 66 -0.03 -21.19 -8.20
N ARG A 67 1.02 -21.86 -8.69
CA ARG A 67 1.77 -22.87 -7.91
C ARG A 67 2.39 -22.28 -6.64
N GLU A 68 2.77 -21.02 -6.68
CA GLU A 68 3.32 -20.29 -5.53
C GLU A 68 2.23 -19.60 -4.68
N GLY A 69 0.95 -19.73 -5.04
CA GLY A 69 -0.17 -19.08 -4.35
C GLY A 69 -0.27 -17.58 -4.62
N ILE A 70 0.23 -17.13 -5.76
CA ILE A 70 0.20 -15.73 -6.22
C ILE A 70 -0.81 -15.58 -7.34
N GLU A 71 -1.78 -14.70 -7.16
CA GLU A 71 -2.76 -14.33 -8.18
C GLU A 71 -2.17 -13.38 -9.22
N VAL A 72 -2.69 -13.43 -10.45
CA VAL A 72 -2.28 -12.56 -11.54
C VAL A 72 -3.45 -11.69 -11.97
N VAL A 73 -3.27 -10.37 -11.88
CA VAL A 73 -4.21 -9.36 -12.33
C VAL A 73 -3.58 -8.58 -13.49
N LEU A 74 -4.36 -8.29 -14.53
CA LEU A 74 -3.90 -7.53 -15.70
C LEU A 74 -4.59 -6.16 -15.77
N ASP A 75 -3.82 -5.12 -16.06
CA ASP A 75 -4.36 -3.80 -16.39
C ASP A 75 -4.77 -3.74 -17.87
N PHE A 76 -6.07 -3.50 -18.10
CA PHE A 76 -6.64 -3.30 -19.43
C PHE A 76 -7.20 -1.86 -19.57
N PRO A 77 -6.39 -0.90 -20.05
CA PRO A 77 -6.80 0.46 -20.34
C PRO A 77 -7.61 0.56 -21.64
N PHE A 78 -8.79 -0.07 -21.68
CA PHE A 78 -9.70 0.05 -22.80
C PHE A 78 -10.06 1.51 -23.07
N THR A 79 -9.96 1.94 -24.31
CA THR A 79 -10.28 3.33 -24.69
C THR A 79 -11.78 3.54 -24.81
N ALA A 80 -12.24 4.80 -24.81
CA ALA A 80 -13.65 5.14 -24.97
C ALA A 80 -14.25 4.66 -26.32
N GLN A 81 -13.40 4.38 -27.30
CA GLN A 81 -13.76 3.86 -28.62
C GLN A 81 -13.94 2.34 -28.62
N THR A 82 -13.48 1.63 -27.59
CA THR A 82 -13.59 0.17 -27.51
C THR A 82 -15.04 -0.22 -27.26
N ARG A 83 -15.62 -1.01 -28.17
CA ARG A 83 -17.00 -1.51 -28.02
C ARG A 83 -17.09 -2.43 -26.81
N PHE A 84 -18.15 -2.31 -26.02
CA PHE A 84 -18.32 -3.12 -24.80
C PHE A 84 -18.28 -4.62 -25.05
N GLN A 85 -18.81 -5.12 -26.17
CA GLN A 85 -18.72 -6.54 -26.55
C GLN A 85 -17.26 -7.01 -26.69
N ILE A 86 -16.37 -6.18 -27.24
CA ILE A 86 -14.94 -6.49 -27.36
C ILE A 86 -14.31 -6.57 -25.97
N VAL A 87 -14.69 -5.66 -25.06
CA VAL A 87 -14.25 -5.70 -23.66
C VAL A 87 -14.67 -7.01 -23.01
N GLU A 88 -15.96 -7.37 -23.08
CA GLU A 88 -16.48 -8.61 -22.50
C GLU A 88 -15.75 -9.85 -23.05
N ASP A 89 -15.66 -9.98 -24.37
CA ASP A 89 -15.04 -11.14 -25.01
C ASP A 89 -13.54 -11.22 -24.70
N CYS A 90 -12.84 -10.08 -24.65
CA CYS A 90 -11.44 -10.02 -24.26
C CYS A 90 -11.25 -10.52 -22.83
N LEU A 91 -12.01 -9.98 -21.87
CA LEU A 91 -11.87 -10.38 -20.47
C LEU A 91 -12.21 -11.86 -20.25
N ARG A 92 -13.29 -12.36 -20.88
CA ARG A 92 -13.63 -13.79 -20.85
C ARG A 92 -12.51 -14.64 -21.43
N TYR A 93 -11.92 -14.22 -22.55
CA TYR A 93 -10.81 -14.92 -23.19
C TYR A 93 -9.61 -15.04 -22.23
N TYR A 94 -9.20 -13.98 -21.55
CA TYR A 94 -8.08 -14.07 -20.60
C TYR A 94 -8.37 -14.94 -19.36
N VAL A 95 -9.61 -14.94 -18.86
CA VAL A 95 -10.02 -15.83 -17.77
C VAL A 95 -10.01 -17.29 -18.23
N MET A 96 -10.56 -17.58 -19.41
CA MET A 96 -10.73 -18.95 -19.89
C MET A 96 -9.43 -19.57 -20.44
N GLU A 97 -8.63 -18.78 -21.16
CA GLU A 97 -7.45 -19.27 -21.89
C GLU A 97 -6.17 -19.16 -21.07
N TYR A 98 -6.03 -18.11 -20.26
CA TYR A 98 -4.82 -17.82 -19.49
C TYR A 98 -5.02 -17.97 -17.98
N HIS A 99 -6.25 -18.20 -17.51
CA HIS A 99 -6.58 -18.33 -16.08
C HIS A 99 -6.25 -17.07 -15.26
N ILE A 100 -6.47 -15.89 -15.83
CA ILE A 100 -6.26 -14.61 -15.13
C ILE A 100 -7.27 -14.45 -13.98
N ASP A 101 -6.81 -13.99 -12.81
CA ASP A 101 -7.59 -13.91 -11.57
C ASP A 101 -8.36 -12.59 -11.42
N GLY A 102 -7.98 -11.57 -12.17
CA GLY A 102 -8.59 -10.26 -12.10
C GLY A 102 -8.12 -9.27 -13.14
N PHE A 103 -8.84 -8.17 -13.22
CA PHE A 103 -8.57 -7.08 -14.14
C PHE A 103 -8.65 -5.74 -13.43
N LEU A 104 -7.68 -4.87 -13.73
CA LEU A 104 -7.77 -3.47 -13.38
C LEU A 104 -8.39 -2.72 -14.55
N LEU A 105 -9.50 -2.02 -14.29
CA LEU A 105 -10.32 -1.37 -15.30
C LEU A 105 -10.57 0.09 -14.95
N ASN A 106 -10.68 0.93 -15.98
CA ASN A 106 -11.12 2.31 -15.82
C ASN A 106 -12.66 2.37 -15.78
N PRO A 107 -13.28 2.69 -14.62
CA PRO A 107 -14.74 2.69 -14.49
C PRO A 107 -15.43 3.77 -15.34
N TYR A 108 -14.70 4.78 -15.83
CA TYR A 108 -15.23 5.79 -16.74
C TYR A 108 -15.32 5.31 -18.20
N GLN A 109 -14.55 4.29 -18.56
CA GLN A 109 -14.51 3.73 -19.91
C GLN A 109 -15.25 2.38 -19.98
N VAL A 110 -15.25 1.63 -18.88
CA VAL A 110 -15.81 0.28 -18.81
C VAL A 110 -16.92 0.24 -17.75
N PRO A 111 -18.17 -0.09 -18.11
CA PRO A 111 -19.26 -0.16 -17.16
C PRO A 111 -19.20 -1.49 -16.37
N VAL A 112 -18.37 -1.51 -15.32
CA VAL A 112 -18.02 -2.69 -14.52
C VAL A 112 -19.24 -3.43 -13.94
N GLU A 113 -20.36 -2.74 -13.68
CA GLU A 113 -21.57 -3.37 -13.15
C GLU A 113 -22.18 -4.42 -14.09
N PHE A 114 -22.04 -4.25 -15.41
CA PHE A 114 -22.50 -5.26 -16.37
C PHE A 114 -21.58 -6.47 -16.38
N LEU A 115 -20.26 -6.25 -16.29
CA LEU A 115 -19.27 -7.33 -16.20
C LEU A 115 -19.46 -8.19 -14.95
N ARG A 116 -19.93 -7.63 -13.84
CA ARG A 116 -20.22 -8.41 -12.62
C ARG A 116 -21.39 -9.39 -12.76
N ARG A 117 -22.27 -9.17 -13.73
CA ARG A 117 -23.41 -10.07 -14.02
C ARG A 117 -23.05 -11.18 -14.99
N ASP A 118 -21.86 -11.09 -15.59
CA ASP A 118 -21.34 -12.09 -16.49
C ASP A 118 -21.04 -13.41 -15.73
N PRO A 119 -21.59 -14.55 -16.16
CA PRO A 119 -21.34 -15.84 -15.48
C PRO A 119 -19.87 -16.26 -15.49
N VAL A 120 -19.13 -15.99 -16.57
CA VAL A 120 -17.71 -16.33 -16.71
C VAL A 120 -16.86 -15.44 -15.81
N LEU A 121 -17.19 -14.15 -15.71
CA LEU A 121 -16.42 -13.19 -14.89
C LEU A 121 -16.85 -13.16 -13.42
N SER A 122 -17.90 -13.89 -13.03
CA SER A 122 -18.49 -13.82 -11.68
C SER A 122 -17.50 -14.13 -10.52
N GLY A 123 -16.49 -14.96 -10.77
CA GLY A 123 -15.41 -15.27 -9.81
C GLY A 123 -14.15 -14.41 -9.96
N THR A 124 -14.13 -13.49 -10.92
CA THR A 124 -12.94 -12.69 -11.28
C THR A 124 -12.92 -11.37 -10.52
N LYS A 125 -11.75 -10.94 -10.07
CA LYS A 125 -11.60 -9.66 -9.37
C LYS A 125 -11.62 -8.50 -10.36
N LEU A 126 -12.67 -7.69 -10.33
CA LEU A 126 -12.74 -6.45 -11.11
C LEU A 126 -12.32 -5.29 -10.22
N LEU A 127 -11.09 -4.81 -10.43
CA LEU A 127 -10.44 -3.78 -9.63
C LEU A 127 -10.49 -2.41 -10.32
N ILE A 128 -10.43 -1.35 -9.53
CA ILE A 128 -10.38 0.04 -10.00
C ILE A 128 -9.30 0.83 -9.25
N LYS A 129 -8.67 1.80 -9.92
CA LYS A 129 -7.75 2.76 -9.27
C LYS A 129 -8.58 3.91 -8.66
N ASP A 130 -8.41 4.16 -7.36
CA ASP A 130 -8.94 5.33 -6.63
C ASP A 130 -7.78 6.08 -5.98
N GLU A 131 -7.58 7.34 -6.36
CA GLU A 131 -6.48 8.17 -5.84
C GLU A 131 -6.78 8.80 -4.48
N SER A 132 -8.02 8.70 -3.98
CA SER A 132 -8.39 9.40 -2.75
C SER A 132 -7.59 8.93 -1.54
N PHE A 133 -7.25 7.64 -1.45
CA PHE A 133 -6.40 7.09 -0.40
C PHE A 133 -4.99 7.67 -0.51
N GLN A 134 -4.40 7.62 -1.71
CA GLN A 134 -3.08 8.19 -2.01
C GLN A 134 -3.01 9.65 -1.57
N ASN A 135 -3.92 10.48 -2.07
CA ASN A 135 -3.90 11.92 -1.84
C ASN A 135 -4.08 12.24 -0.34
N THR A 136 -4.96 11.52 0.35
CA THR A 136 -5.17 11.71 1.79
C THR A 136 -3.93 11.32 2.59
N MET A 137 -3.36 10.15 2.33
CA MET A 137 -2.22 9.64 3.12
C MET A 137 -0.94 10.40 2.84
N ARG A 138 -0.69 10.83 1.60
CA ARG A 138 0.48 11.66 1.26
C ARG A 138 0.44 13.02 1.96
N ARG A 139 -0.71 13.69 1.94
CA ARG A 139 -0.89 14.98 2.63
C ARG A 139 -0.73 14.84 4.14
N PHE A 140 -1.27 13.77 4.74
CA PHE A 140 -1.06 13.50 6.15
C PHE A 140 0.41 13.21 6.48
N LEU A 141 1.07 12.36 5.70
CA LEU A 141 2.49 12.03 5.84
C LEU A 141 3.40 13.27 5.75
N LYS A 142 3.11 14.15 4.78
CA LYS A 142 3.77 15.45 4.62
C LYS A 142 3.53 16.37 5.81
N GLY A 143 2.36 16.28 6.43
CA GLY A 143 1.95 17.11 7.56
C GLY A 143 1.15 18.34 7.13
N ASP A 144 0.23 18.17 6.18
CA ASP A 144 -0.76 19.20 5.82
C ASP A 144 -1.85 19.36 6.89
N GLU A 145 -2.44 20.56 6.96
CA GLU A 145 -3.52 20.90 7.91
C GLU A 145 -4.85 20.23 7.58
N GLY A 146 -5.66 20.01 8.62
CA GLY A 146 -7.05 19.54 8.50
C GLY A 146 -7.21 18.08 8.07
N MET A 147 -6.15 17.26 8.16
CA MET A 147 -6.16 15.90 7.59
C MET A 147 -6.82 14.83 8.48
N ILE A 148 -6.94 15.06 9.80
CA ILE A 148 -7.31 14.02 10.78
C ILE A 148 -8.64 13.34 10.44
N ALA A 149 -9.68 14.10 10.11
CA ALA A 149 -11.00 13.54 9.80
C ALA A 149 -10.96 12.67 8.53
N SER A 150 -10.34 13.17 7.45
CA SER A 150 -10.20 12.42 6.19
C SER A 150 -9.36 11.17 6.36
N VAL A 151 -8.27 11.23 7.15
CA VAL A 151 -7.43 10.06 7.44
C VAL A 151 -8.21 9.03 8.24
N ALA A 152 -8.89 9.43 9.31
CA ALA A 152 -9.72 8.54 10.11
C ALA A 152 -10.79 7.82 9.24
N GLU A 153 -11.38 8.52 8.28
CA GLU A 153 -12.31 7.89 7.33
C GLU A 153 -11.64 6.80 6.48
N GLN A 154 -10.44 7.05 5.95
CA GLN A 154 -9.70 6.08 5.12
C GLN A 154 -9.22 4.85 5.91
N PHE A 155 -9.07 4.96 7.24
CA PHE A 155 -8.77 3.82 8.11
C PHE A 155 -9.96 2.90 8.37
N ARG A 156 -11.17 3.33 7.99
CA ARG A 156 -12.33 2.45 7.86
C ARG A 156 -12.36 1.91 6.44
N ARG A 157 -12.69 0.63 6.29
CA ARG A 157 -12.94 0.10 4.94
C ARG A 157 -14.10 0.90 4.36
N LYS A 158 -13.87 1.59 3.24
CA LYS A 158 -14.98 2.19 2.50
C LYS A 158 -15.97 1.09 2.14
N THR A 159 -17.24 1.31 2.44
CA THR A 159 -18.34 0.37 2.16
C THR A 159 -18.26 -0.08 0.70
N SER A 160 -17.78 -1.31 0.48
CA SER A 160 -17.66 -2.04 -0.80
C SER A 160 -17.71 -1.18 -2.08
N VAL A 161 -16.90 -0.13 -2.18
CA VAL A 161 -16.65 0.56 -3.45
C VAL A 161 -15.75 -0.37 -4.26
N SER A 162 -16.42 -1.31 -4.92
CA SER A 162 -16.14 -1.79 -6.28
C SER A 162 -14.70 -2.18 -6.62
N GLY A 163 -13.98 -2.85 -5.72
CA GLY A 163 -12.66 -3.42 -6.04
C GLY A 163 -11.52 -2.40 -6.06
N SER A 164 -11.62 -1.31 -5.30
CA SER A 164 -10.50 -0.39 -5.13
C SER A 164 -9.38 -0.98 -4.25
N CYS A 165 -8.13 -0.69 -4.62
CA CYS A 165 -6.95 -0.95 -3.80
C CYS A 165 -6.43 0.35 -3.20
N ASN A 166 -5.95 0.29 -1.97
CA ASN A 166 -5.23 1.38 -1.33
C ASN A 166 -3.78 1.36 -1.81
N TYR A 167 -3.25 2.51 -2.20
CA TYR A 167 -1.85 2.66 -2.55
C TYR A 167 -1.39 4.07 -2.16
N ILE A 168 -0.11 4.21 -1.81
CA ILE A 168 0.53 5.52 -1.62
C ILE A 168 1.28 5.93 -2.89
N THR A 169 1.70 4.98 -3.70
CA THR A 169 2.51 5.17 -4.90
C THR A 169 2.01 4.24 -5.99
N ASN A 170 2.23 4.64 -7.25
CA ASN A 170 1.77 3.90 -8.42
C ASN A 170 2.72 4.20 -9.59
N HIS A 171 2.54 3.50 -10.71
CA HIS A 171 3.31 3.75 -11.94
C HIS A 171 3.21 5.21 -12.41
N THR A 172 2.05 5.86 -12.23
CA THR A 172 1.88 7.31 -12.42
C THR A 172 2.19 8.07 -11.14
N GLY A 173 3.04 9.10 -11.23
CA GLY A 173 3.51 9.89 -10.09
C GLY A 173 4.85 9.38 -9.57
N PHE A 174 5.26 9.87 -8.39
CA PHE A 174 6.52 9.45 -7.77
C PHE A 174 6.48 8.02 -7.21
N THR A 175 7.65 7.37 -7.27
CA THR A 175 8.04 6.25 -6.39
C THR A 175 8.05 6.67 -4.92
N LEU A 176 8.13 5.71 -3.99
CA LEU A 176 8.18 6.04 -2.56
C LEU A 176 9.48 6.76 -2.19
N GLU A 177 10.60 6.40 -2.81
CA GLU A 177 11.88 7.11 -2.60
C GLU A 177 11.79 8.55 -3.08
N ASP A 178 11.18 8.79 -4.24
CA ASP A 178 11.08 10.12 -4.84
C ASP A 178 10.03 10.99 -4.13
N LEU A 179 8.95 10.38 -3.62
CA LEU A 179 7.91 11.06 -2.84
C LEU A 179 8.48 11.80 -1.62
N VAL A 180 9.57 11.29 -1.03
CA VAL A 180 10.24 11.90 0.13
C VAL A 180 11.54 12.63 -0.26
N SER A 181 11.85 12.72 -1.55
CA SER A 181 13.11 13.27 -2.07
C SER A 181 12.94 14.45 -3.01
N TYR A 182 11.75 14.68 -3.57
CA TYR A 182 11.50 15.76 -4.54
C TYR A 182 10.22 16.53 -4.23
N ASP A 183 10.27 17.85 -4.34
CA ASP A 183 9.10 18.73 -4.27
C ASP A 183 8.51 18.97 -5.67
N ALA A 184 9.35 18.96 -6.71
CA ALA A 184 8.94 19.17 -8.09
C ALA A 184 9.21 17.95 -8.97
N LYS A 185 8.44 17.78 -10.04
CA LYS A 185 8.69 16.76 -11.08
C LYS A 185 9.87 17.19 -11.97
N HIS A 186 10.69 16.22 -12.37
CA HIS A 186 11.86 16.36 -13.23
C HIS A 186 11.70 15.40 -14.44
N ASN A 187 10.74 15.72 -15.31
CA ASN A 187 10.36 14.91 -16.47
C ASN A 187 11.07 15.37 -17.76
N GLU A 188 12.14 16.16 -17.67
CA GLU A 188 12.83 16.75 -18.83
C GLU A 188 13.29 15.67 -19.83
N ALA A 189 13.71 14.51 -19.31
CA ALA A 189 14.11 13.35 -20.11
C ALA A 189 13.00 12.80 -21.02
N ASN A 190 11.73 13.11 -20.71
CA ASN A 190 10.60 12.71 -21.55
C ASN A 190 10.54 13.55 -22.84
N GLY A 191 11.16 14.73 -22.90
CA GLY A 191 11.14 15.60 -24.09
C GLY A 191 9.83 16.36 -24.30
N GLU A 192 9.06 16.58 -23.22
CA GLU A 192 7.78 17.31 -23.19
C GLU A 192 7.88 18.65 -22.43
N GLN A 193 9.11 19.20 -22.30
CA GLN A 193 9.37 20.45 -21.58
C GLN A 193 8.83 20.45 -20.15
N ASN A 194 8.87 19.27 -19.49
CA ASN A 194 8.35 19.04 -18.14
C ASN A 194 6.84 19.36 -18.00
N GLN A 195 6.07 19.35 -19.09
CA GLN A 195 4.62 19.60 -19.10
C GLN A 195 3.79 18.34 -18.83
N ASP A 196 4.40 17.17 -18.95
CA ASP A 196 3.76 15.88 -18.74
C ASP A 196 3.80 15.43 -17.27
N GLY A 197 2.98 14.45 -16.91
CA GLY A 197 2.87 13.94 -15.53
C GLY A 197 2.08 14.84 -14.58
N PRO A 198 1.68 14.32 -13.40
CA PRO A 198 0.89 15.08 -12.44
C PRO A 198 1.70 16.22 -11.81
N ASP A 199 1.10 17.41 -11.72
CA ASP A 199 1.74 18.57 -11.07
C ASP A 199 1.69 18.46 -9.54
N TYR A 200 0.56 18.01 -9.00
CA TYR A 200 0.34 17.89 -7.57
C TYR A 200 0.67 16.48 -7.07
N ASN A 201 1.87 16.31 -6.52
CA ASN A 201 2.36 15.02 -6.03
C ASN A 201 2.14 14.81 -4.52
N TYR A 202 1.85 15.90 -3.78
CA TYR A 202 1.80 15.94 -2.32
C TYR A 202 3.06 15.36 -1.65
N SER A 203 4.20 15.57 -2.30
CA SER A 203 5.52 15.12 -1.88
C SER A 203 6.21 16.13 -0.97
N TRP A 204 7.30 15.69 -0.33
CA TRP A 204 8.17 16.57 0.44
C TRP A 204 9.61 16.06 0.39
N ASN A 205 10.52 16.87 -0.15
CA ASN A 205 11.94 16.52 -0.30
C ASN A 205 12.74 16.40 1.02
N CYS A 206 12.10 16.65 2.17
CA CYS A 206 12.69 16.60 3.50
C CYS A 206 13.83 17.61 3.73
N GLY A 207 13.87 18.68 2.91
CA GLY A 207 14.77 19.84 3.06
C GLY A 207 15.87 19.98 2.00
N VAL A 208 16.06 18.99 1.11
CA VAL A 208 17.00 19.08 -0.03
C VAL A 208 16.37 18.39 -1.23
N GLU A 209 16.32 19.04 -2.38
CA GLU A 209 15.83 18.41 -3.61
C GLU A 209 16.79 17.31 -4.09
N GLY A 210 16.24 16.12 -4.36
CA GLY A 210 16.96 14.98 -4.91
C GLY A 210 17.98 14.33 -3.96
N LYS A 211 19.04 13.76 -4.54
CA LYS A 211 20.05 12.96 -3.81
C LYS A 211 20.84 13.84 -2.83
N THR A 212 21.03 13.35 -1.60
CA THR A 212 21.79 14.05 -0.56
C THR A 212 22.60 13.09 0.31
N ARG A 213 23.72 13.60 0.85
CA ARG A 213 24.56 12.88 1.83
C ARG A 213 24.38 13.40 3.26
N LYS A 214 23.49 14.39 3.48
CA LYS A 214 23.22 14.95 4.81
C LYS A 214 22.51 13.90 5.67
N LYS A 215 23.22 13.35 6.67
CA LYS A 215 22.74 12.23 7.51
C LYS A 215 21.36 12.48 8.13
N GLN A 216 21.10 13.70 8.60
CA GLN A 216 19.80 14.06 9.20
C GLN A 216 18.64 13.93 8.21
N ILE A 217 18.83 14.37 6.96
CA ILE A 217 17.80 14.27 5.90
C ILE A 217 17.63 12.82 5.47
N VAL A 218 18.71 12.08 5.30
CA VAL A 218 18.62 10.64 4.97
C VAL A 218 17.87 9.87 6.05
N LYS A 219 18.15 10.12 7.34
CA LYS A 219 17.42 9.51 8.47
C LYS A 219 15.93 9.88 8.42
N LEU A 220 15.61 11.16 8.21
CA LEU A 220 14.23 11.63 8.09
C LEU A 220 13.48 10.95 6.93
N ARG A 221 14.11 10.85 5.75
CA ARG A 221 13.52 10.16 4.59
C ARG A 221 13.27 8.68 4.86
N GLN A 222 14.22 7.99 5.48
CA GLN A 222 14.05 6.59 5.89
C GLN A 222 12.88 6.44 6.87
N GLY A 223 12.74 7.35 7.83
CA GLY A 223 11.58 7.41 8.72
C GLY A 223 10.26 7.64 7.97
N GLN A 224 10.22 8.60 7.05
CA GLN A 224 9.02 8.89 6.25
C GLN A 224 8.61 7.72 5.35
N LYS A 225 9.56 6.99 4.75
CA LYS A 225 9.27 5.77 3.98
C LYS A 225 8.64 4.69 4.86
N ARG A 226 9.17 4.48 6.07
CA ARG A 226 8.59 3.55 7.06
C ARG A 226 7.19 4.00 7.48
N ASN A 227 7.00 5.27 7.77
CA ASN A 227 5.70 5.86 8.12
C ASN A 227 4.67 5.66 6.98
N ALA A 228 5.07 5.86 5.73
CA ALA A 228 4.21 5.62 4.56
C ALA A 228 3.79 4.15 4.48
N MET A 229 4.74 3.22 4.53
CA MET A 229 4.45 1.78 4.51
C MET A 229 3.53 1.38 5.67
N PHE A 230 3.75 1.94 6.86
CA PHE A 230 2.90 1.73 8.03
C PHE A 230 1.47 2.21 7.79
N LEU A 231 1.27 3.44 7.30
CA LEU A 231 -0.06 3.97 6.93
C LEU A 231 -0.79 3.04 5.97
N LEU A 232 -0.10 2.57 4.93
CA LEU A 232 -0.69 1.68 3.92
C LEU A 232 -1.09 0.31 4.50
N MET A 233 -0.19 -0.32 5.26
CA MET A 233 -0.37 -1.70 5.72
C MET A 233 -1.26 -1.83 6.96
N THR A 234 -1.58 -0.73 7.63
CA THR A 234 -2.45 -0.74 8.81
C THR A 234 -3.85 -0.21 8.55
N ALA A 235 -4.07 0.48 7.42
CA ALA A 235 -5.40 0.86 6.98
C ALA A 235 -6.25 -0.37 6.58
N GLN A 236 -7.56 -0.25 6.76
CA GLN A 236 -8.51 -1.26 6.25
C GLN A 236 -8.58 -1.20 4.72
N GLY A 237 -8.92 -2.33 4.08
CA GLY A 237 -8.95 -2.48 2.62
C GLY A 237 -7.82 -3.34 2.08
N THR A 238 -7.55 -3.23 0.77
CA THR A 238 -6.53 -4.04 0.08
C THR A 238 -5.32 -3.16 -0.27
N PRO A 239 -4.18 -3.27 0.43
CA PRO A 239 -2.99 -2.50 0.08
C PRO A 239 -2.35 -3.02 -1.22
N CYS A 240 -1.85 -2.10 -2.05
CA CYS A 240 -1.09 -2.37 -3.27
C CYS A 240 0.24 -1.60 -3.20
N LEU A 241 1.33 -2.29 -3.50
CA LEU A 241 2.68 -1.73 -3.54
C LEU A 241 3.12 -1.53 -4.99
N LEU A 242 3.78 -0.40 -5.26
CA LEU A 242 4.53 -0.23 -6.50
C LEU A 242 5.82 -1.06 -6.42
N ALA A 243 6.13 -1.81 -7.48
CA ALA A 243 7.30 -2.67 -7.52
C ALA A 243 8.60 -1.87 -7.29
N GLY A 244 9.39 -2.34 -6.32
CA GLY A 244 10.68 -1.76 -5.97
C GLY A 244 10.60 -0.73 -4.83
N ASP A 245 9.41 -0.23 -4.46
CA ASP A 245 9.28 0.68 -3.32
C ASP A 245 9.71 0.04 -2.01
N GLU A 246 9.59 -1.29 -1.87
CA GLU A 246 10.01 -2.05 -0.69
C GLU A 246 11.53 -2.02 -0.43
N PHE A 247 12.32 -1.63 -1.43
CA PHE A 247 13.77 -1.36 -1.29
C PHE A 247 14.16 0.02 -1.84
N GLY A 248 13.18 0.92 -1.95
CA GLY A 248 13.37 2.32 -2.31
C GLY A 248 13.76 2.56 -3.76
N ASN A 249 13.20 1.87 -4.75
CA ASN A 249 13.41 2.20 -6.16
C ASN A 249 13.15 3.70 -6.43
N SER A 250 13.92 4.30 -7.35
CA SER A 250 13.84 5.73 -7.67
C SER A 250 13.93 5.94 -9.17
N GLN A 251 13.15 6.89 -9.65
CA GLN A 251 13.09 7.36 -11.03
C GLN A 251 13.76 8.74 -11.17
N GLY A 252 14.56 9.15 -10.17
CA GLY A 252 15.31 10.39 -10.20
C GLY A 252 14.45 11.66 -10.19
N GLY A 253 13.22 11.58 -9.65
CA GLY A 253 12.28 12.70 -9.68
C GLY A 253 11.49 12.81 -10.99
N ASN A 254 11.65 11.88 -11.93
CA ASN A 254 10.70 11.74 -13.03
C ASN A 254 9.45 11.04 -12.49
N ASN A 255 8.29 11.69 -12.56
CA ASN A 255 7.02 11.16 -12.03
C ASN A 255 6.10 10.60 -13.13
N ASN A 256 6.64 10.45 -14.34
CA ASN A 256 5.90 10.00 -15.52
C ASN A 256 6.84 9.29 -16.52
N VAL A 257 7.50 8.22 -16.08
CA VAL A 257 8.49 7.48 -16.89
C VAL A 257 7.89 6.62 -18.02
N TYR A 258 6.75 7.02 -18.58
CA TYR A 258 5.98 6.24 -19.57
C TYR A 258 6.74 5.94 -20.86
N CYS A 259 7.77 6.73 -21.17
CA CYS A 259 8.59 6.61 -22.36
C CYS A 259 10.07 6.32 -22.07
N GLN A 260 10.39 5.91 -20.84
CA GLN A 260 11.76 5.66 -20.40
C GLN A 260 12.03 4.15 -20.29
N ASP A 261 12.22 3.48 -21.42
CA ASP A 261 12.76 2.12 -21.44
C ASP A 261 14.30 2.15 -21.25
N ASN A 262 14.71 2.52 -20.05
CA ASN A 262 16.10 2.66 -19.62
C ASN A 262 16.17 2.63 -18.09
N GLU A 263 17.35 2.86 -17.53
CA GLU A 263 17.63 2.81 -16.08
C GLU A 263 16.73 3.75 -15.24
N THR A 264 16.13 4.78 -15.85
CA THR A 264 15.15 5.63 -15.17
C THR A 264 13.83 4.90 -14.93
N GLY A 265 13.37 4.09 -15.89
CA GLY A 265 12.12 3.33 -15.78
C GLY A 265 12.30 1.95 -15.14
N TRP A 266 13.48 1.35 -15.26
CA TRP A 266 13.76 0.01 -14.73
C TRP A 266 13.81 -0.04 -13.20
N VAL A 267 13.47 -1.20 -12.64
CA VAL A 267 13.63 -1.48 -11.21
C VAL A 267 15.10 -1.79 -10.90
N ASP A 268 15.73 -0.96 -10.07
CA ASP A 268 17.13 -1.16 -9.65
C ASP A 268 17.26 -2.18 -8.53
N TRP A 269 17.38 -3.46 -8.92
CA TRP A 269 17.57 -4.58 -7.99
C TRP A 269 18.87 -4.50 -7.17
N SER A 270 19.85 -3.67 -7.57
CA SER A 270 21.07 -3.48 -6.76
C SER A 270 20.79 -2.78 -5.43
N ARG A 271 19.64 -2.09 -5.31
CA ARG A 271 19.20 -1.43 -4.08
C ARG A 271 18.70 -2.40 -3.02
N LEU A 272 18.17 -3.56 -3.40
CA LEU A 272 17.69 -4.57 -2.44
C LEU A 272 18.78 -4.94 -1.43
N GLU A 273 20.02 -5.12 -1.89
CA GLU A 273 21.16 -5.43 -1.04
C GLU A 273 21.62 -4.24 -0.17
N ARG A 274 21.39 -3.00 -0.64
CA ARG A 274 21.78 -1.77 0.08
C ARG A 274 20.75 -1.36 1.14
N GLU A 275 19.47 -1.66 0.90
CA GLU A 275 18.32 -1.23 1.70
C GLU A 275 17.67 -2.41 2.45
N LYS A 276 18.45 -3.45 2.79
CA LYS A 276 17.97 -4.67 3.46
C LYS A 276 17.15 -4.42 4.72
N SER A 277 17.54 -3.42 5.52
CA SER A 277 16.83 -3.11 6.76
C SER A 277 15.42 -2.55 6.49
N PHE A 278 15.26 -1.77 5.41
CA PHE A 278 13.96 -1.27 4.99
C PHE A 278 13.12 -2.38 4.33
N PHE A 279 13.73 -3.21 3.49
CA PHE A 279 13.07 -4.39 2.92
C PHE A 279 12.55 -5.33 4.02
N HIS A 280 13.38 -5.63 5.02
CA HIS A 280 12.98 -6.45 6.16
C HIS A 280 11.83 -5.81 6.95
N TYR A 281 11.86 -4.50 7.18
CA TYR A 281 10.75 -3.77 7.79
C TYR A 281 9.44 -3.94 7.02
N VAL A 282 9.46 -3.81 5.68
CA VAL A 282 8.25 -3.98 4.84
C VAL A 282 7.75 -5.43 4.89
N LYS A 283 8.65 -6.41 4.84
CA LYS A 283 8.31 -7.83 4.97
C LYS A 283 7.64 -8.14 6.32
N GLU A 284 8.22 -7.69 7.43
CA GLU A 284 7.63 -7.87 8.77
C GLU A 284 6.29 -7.15 8.91
N LEU A 285 6.13 -5.98 8.28
CA LEU A 285 4.88 -5.24 8.29
C LEU A 285 3.76 -5.96 7.51
N ILE A 286 4.09 -6.58 6.38
CA ILE A 286 3.16 -7.44 5.62
C ILE A 286 2.78 -8.66 6.47
N ALA A 287 3.75 -9.31 7.12
CA ALA A 287 3.51 -10.45 8.00
C ALA A 287 2.63 -10.06 9.20
N PHE A 288 2.89 -8.90 9.81
CA PHE A 288 2.07 -8.33 10.88
C PHE A 288 0.63 -8.12 10.42
N ARG A 289 0.41 -7.48 9.26
CA ARG A 289 -0.94 -7.33 8.70
C ARG A 289 -1.64 -8.67 8.54
N LYS A 290 -0.99 -9.65 7.91
CA LYS A 290 -1.59 -10.98 7.65
C LYS A 290 -1.90 -11.77 8.94
N LYS A 291 -1.10 -11.59 9.98
CA LYS A 291 -1.29 -12.23 11.29
C LYS A 291 -2.49 -11.65 12.05
N HIS A 292 -2.76 -10.35 11.89
CA HIS A 292 -3.78 -9.63 12.62
C HIS A 292 -5.03 -9.39 11.75
N GLY A 293 -5.96 -10.34 11.81
CA GLY A 293 -7.22 -10.33 11.07
C GLY A 293 -8.02 -9.04 11.25
N ILE A 294 -7.93 -8.41 12.43
CA ILE A 294 -8.51 -7.09 12.73
C ILE A 294 -8.09 -5.95 11.78
N LEU A 295 -6.96 -6.05 11.07
CA LEU A 295 -6.47 -5.00 10.15
C LEU A 295 -7.00 -5.12 8.72
N HIS A 296 -7.65 -6.23 8.36
CA HIS A 296 -8.12 -6.50 6.99
C HIS A 296 -9.51 -7.14 6.99
N GLN A 297 -10.46 -6.47 7.65
CA GLN A 297 -11.83 -6.94 7.76
C GLN A 297 -12.54 -6.95 6.40
N LYS A 298 -13.42 -7.93 6.23
CA LYS A 298 -14.28 -8.05 5.04
C LYS A 298 -15.28 -6.90 4.95
N GLU A 299 -15.89 -6.56 6.09
CA GLU A 299 -16.92 -5.52 6.20
C GLU A 299 -16.34 -4.21 6.71
N ALA A 300 -17.07 -3.12 6.46
CA ALA A 300 -16.73 -1.80 6.98
C ALA A 300 -16.87 -1.74 8.51
N LEU A 301 -15.85 -1.18 9.16
CA LEU A 301 -15.89 -0.89 10.59
C LEU A 301 -16.78 0.33 10.84
N THR A 302 -17.63 0.25 11.85
CA THR A 302 -18.66 1.28 12.11
C THR A 302 -18.33 2.24 13.23
N GLY A 303 -17.27 1.98 14.01
CA GLY A 303 -16.97 2.76 15.20
C GLY A 303 -17.99 2.55 16.31
N THR A 304 -18.63 1.37 16.35
CA THR A 304 -19.63 1.02 17.36
C THR A 304 -19.33 -0.36 17.94
N ASP A 305 -19.73 -0.58 19.20
CA ASP A 305 -19.60 -1.89 19.83
C ASP A 305 -20.77 -2.79 19.42
N ARG A 306 -20.51 -3.70 18.49
CA ARG A 306 -21.48 -4.71 18.03
C ARG A 306 -21.43 -6.00 18.85
N SER A 307 -20.44 -6.12 19.74
CA SER A 307 -20.15 -7.34 20.49
C SER A 307 -20.64 -7.30 21.93
N GLY A 308 -21.00 -6.12 22.45
CA GLY A 308 -21.32 -5.91 23.86
C GLY A 308 -20.08 -5.95 24.77
N SER A 309 -18.88 -5.78 24.22
CA SER A 309 -17.60 -5.79 24.95
C SER A 309 -17.28 -4.47 25.66
N GLY A 310 -18.04 -3.41 25.38
CA GLY A 310 -17.75 -2.04 25.82
C GLY A 310 -16.71 -1.31 24.96
N ILE A 311 -16.16 -1.95 23.93
CA ILE A 311 -15.15 -1.38 23.03
C ILE A 311 -15.67 -1.44 21.58
N PRO A 312 -15.76 -0.29 20.87
CA PRO A 312 -16.05 -0.24 19.44
C PRO A 312 -15.06 -1.04 18.59
N ASP A 313 -15.50 -1.51 17.43
CA ASP A 313 -14.66 -2.22 16.46
C ASP A 313 -13.42 -1.41 16.00
N ILE A 314 -13.57 -0.08 15.92
CA ILE A 314 -12.50 0.90 15.76
C ILE A 314 -12.76 2.13 16.64
N SER A 315 -11.72 2.70 17.25
CA SER A 315 -11.81 3.98 17.96
C SER A 315 -10.57 4.84 17.75
N TYR A 316 -10.73 6.15 17.93
CA TYR A 316 -9.70 7.14 17.68
C TYR A 316 -9.31 7.87 18.96
N HIS A 317 -8.02 8.19 19.08
CA HIS A 317 -7.38 8.65 20.31
C HIS A 317 -6.35 9.72 19.98
N GLY A 318 -5.98 10.52 20.99
CA GLY A 318 -4.97 11.56 20.89
C GLY A 318 -4.26 11.72 22.22
N GLU A 319 -4.08 12.97 22.67
CA GLU A 319 -3.56 13.27 24.01
C GLU A 319 -4.49 12.78 25.12
N ALA A 320 -5.79 12.74 24.84
CA ALA A 320 -6.80 12.08 25.65
C ALA A 320 -7.32 10.82 24.95
N ALA A 321 -7.67 9.79 25.75
CA ALA A 321 -8.27 8.57 25.23
C ALA A 321 -9.69 8.87 24.71
N TRP A 322 -10.11 8.16 23.67
CA TRP A 322 -11.43 8.25 23.05
C TRP A 322 -11.75 9.60 22.38
N GLN A 323 -10.72 10.43 22.13
CA GLN A 323 -10.88 11.76 21.56
C GLN A 323 -9.83 12.01 20.48
N ILE A 324 -10.26 12.65 19.40
CA ILE A 324 -9.36 13.23 18.39
C ILE A 324 -9.24 14.73 18.63
N GLN A 325 -8.04 15.28 18.45
CA GLN A 325 -7.86 16.72 18.35
C GLN A 325 -8.58 17.24 17.11
N GLN A 326 -9.44 18.25 17.28
CA GLN A 326 -10.23 18.82 16.17
C GLN A 326 -9.56 20.02 15.52
N GLU A 327 -8.47 20.53 16.11
CA GLU A 327 -7.73 21.65 15.58
C GLU A 327 -7.14 21.30 14.20
N ALA A 328 -7.27 22.22 13.24
CA ALA A 328 -6.71 22.04 11.90
C ALA A 328 -5.18 21.84 11.90
N SER A 329 -4.49 22.33 12.94
CA SER A 329 -3.06 22.14 13.16
C SER A 329 -2.68 20.75 13.67
N SER A 330 -3.64 19.89 14.05
CA SER A 330 -3.35 18.53 14.51
C SER A 330 -2.73 17.67 13.41
N ARG A 331 -1.74 16.86 13.78
CA ARG A 331 -1.01 15.90 12.95
C ARG A 331 -0.83 14.54 13.61
N GLN A 332 -1.50 14.36 14.75
CA GLN A 332 -1.40 13.19 15.59
C GLN A 332 -2.70 12.41 15.57
N LEU A 333 -2.61 11.09 15.49
CA LEU A 333 -3.75 10.20 15.52
C LEU A 333 -3.36 8.89 16.20
N GLY A 334 -4.15 8.46 17.17
CA GLY A 334 -4.13 7.11 17.72
C GLY A 334 -5.34 6.34 17.21
N ILE A 335 -5.15 5.07 16.83
CA ILE A 335 -6.22 4.20 16.34
C ILE A 335 -6.17 2.89 17.10
N LEU A 336 -7.29 2.51 17.72
CA LEU A 336 -7.46 1.21 18.36
C LEU A 336 -8.38 0.36 17.49
N TYR A 337 -7.87 -0.78 17.04
CA TYR A 337 -8.65 -1.87 16.45
C TYR A 337 -8.99 -2.90 17.52
N SER A 338 -10.28 -3.18 17.71
CA SER A 338 -10.76 -4.15 18.68
C SER A 338 -10.68 -5.57 18.14
N GLY A 339 -10.18 -6.49 18.97
CA GLY A 339 -10.17 -7.93 18.73
C GLY A 339 -11.51 -8.62 18.95
N SER A 340 -12.49 -7.92 19.53
CA SER A 340 -13.84 -8.44 19.73
C SER A 340 -14.70 -8.25 18.46
N PRO A 341 -15.57 -9.21 18.09
CA PRO A 341 -15.86 -10.49 18.75
C PRO A 341 -14.94 -11.65 18.34
N LYS A 342 -13.93 -11.42 17.48
CA LYS A 342 -13.05 -12.47 16.92
C LYS A 342 -12.11 -13.12 17.95
N LYS A 343 -12.07 -12.61 19.19
CA LYS A 343 -11.14 -13.02 20.27
C LYS A 343 -9.67 -12.89 19.87
N GLU A 344 -9.37 -11.91 19.01
CA GLU A 344 -7.99 -11.51 18.70
C GLU A 344 -7.48 -10.51 19.75
N SER A 345 -6.17 -10.28 19.80
CA SER A 345 -5.59 -9.19 20.59
C SER A 345 -5.94 -7.84 20.00
N ASN A 346 -6.33 -6.88 20.86
CA ASN A 346 -6.48 -5.49 20.45
C ASN A 346 -5.15 -4.93 19.92
N CYS A 347 -5.23 -4.07 18.90
CA CYS A 347 -4.08 -3.42 18.31
C CYS A 347 -4.24 -1.91 18.38
N PHE A 348 -3.29 -1.22 19.03
CA PHE A 348 -3.26 0.23 19.14
C PHE A 348 -2.11 0.78 18.31
N LEU A 349 -2.42 1.68 17.39
CA LEU A 349 -1.49 2.22 16.40
C LEU A 349 -1.42 3.73 16.59
N LEU A 350 -0.20 4.27 16.64
CA LEU A 350 0.04 5.68 16.82
C LEU A 350 0.73 6.28 15.60
N TYR A 351 0.29 7.47 15.22
CA TYR A 351 0.84 8.26 14.12
C TYR A 351 1.10 9.67 14.62
N ASN A 352 2.35 10.11 14.58
CA ASN A 352 2.74 11.49 14.80
C ASN A 352 3.40 12.05 13.54
N MET A 353 2.60 12.71 12.69
CA MET A 353 3.11 13.41 11.52
C MET A 353 3.46 14.87 11.82
N HIS A 354 3.45 15.28 13.10
CA HIS A 354 3.99 16.57 13.53
C HIS A 354 5.52 16.50 13.58
N TRP A 355 6.19 17.65 13.51
CA TRP A 355 7.63 17.78 13.73
C TRP A 355 8.04 17.86 15.22
N ILE A 356 7.09 17.79 16.16
CA ILE A 356 7.36 17.79 17.61
C ILE A 356 6.83 16.48 18.22
N ALA A 357 7.36 16.11 19.38
CA ALA A 357 6.85 14.98 20.13
C ALA A 357 5.48 15.29 20.74
N HIS A 358 4.60 14.29 20.75
CA HIS A 358 3.29 14.37 21.39
C HIS A 358 3.10 13.22 22.37
N SER A 359 2.35 13.49 23.45
CA SER A 359 1.88 12.45 24.37
C SER A 359 0.58 11.84 23.84
N PHE A 360 0.45 10.52 23.92
CA PHE A 360 -0.76 9.80 23.57
C PHE A 360 -1.28 9.06 24.78
N ALA A 361 -2.56 9.22 25.10
CA ALA A 361 -3.20 8.40 26.11
C ALA A 361 -3.32 6.95 25.62
N LEU A 362 -2.95 6.01 26.49
CA LEU A 362 -3.14 4.59 26.23
C LEU A 362 -4.58 4.20 26.64
N PRO A 363 -5.37 3.59 25.75
CA PRO A 363 -6.68 3.08 26.11
C PRO A 363 -6.56 2.07 27.24
N ALA A 364 -7.44 2.17 28.24
CA ALA A 364 -7.47 1.24 29.36
C ALA A 364 -7.79 -0.17 28.87
N LEU A 365 -6.99 -1.13 29.33
CA LEU A 365 -7.22 -2.56 29.11
C LEU A 365 -7.82 -3.19 30.38
N PRO A 366 -8.42 -4.39 30.26
CA PRO A 366 -8.75 -5.24 31.41
C PRO A 366 -7.55 -5.46 32.34
N LYS A 367 -7.81 -5.70 33.64
CA LYS A 367 -6.76 -5.80 34.67
C LYS A 367 -5.73 -6.90 34.43
N ASP A 368 -6.11 -7.95 33.71
CA ASP A 368 -5.26 -9.10 33.37
C ASP A 368 -4.45 -8.89 32.09
N GLN A 369 -4.57 -7.72 31.43
CA GLN A 369 -3.89 -7.40 30.19
C GLN A 369 -2.95 -6.19 30.32
N ALA A 370 -1.94 -6.17 29.45
CA ALA A 370 -1.02 -5.06 29.29
C ALA A 370 -0.73 -4.79 27.82
N TRP A 371 -0.28 -3.56 27.53
CA TRP A 371 0.18 -3.19 26.20
C TRP A 371 1.62 -3.66 25.99
N TYR A 372 1.88 -4.23 24.82
CA TYR A 372 3.22 -4.57 24.37
C TYR A 372 3.54 -3.78 23.10
N GLN A 373 4.53 -2.91 23.14
CA GLN A 373 5.00 -2.23 21.95
C GLN A 373 5.74 -3.23 21.07
N VAL A 374 5.27 -3.42 19.84
CA VAL A 374 5.84 -4.40 18.91
C VAL A 374 6.77 -3.76 17.89
N MET A 375 6.62 -2.45 17.65
CA MET A 375 7.47 -1.73 16.69
C MET A 375 7.54 -0.22 16.94
N SER A 376 8.56 0.43 16.39
CA SER A 376 8.69 1.90 16.26
C SER A 376 9.29 2.29 14.90
N THR A 377 9.10 3.53 14.44
CA THR A 377 9.70 4.01 13.17
C THR A 377 11.22 3.84 13.15
N GLU A 378 11.89 4.09 14.27
CA GLU A 378 13.37 4.09 14.33
C GLU A 378 13.94 2.67 14.30
N GLU A 379 13.39 1.77 15.09
CA GLU A 379 13.93 0.42 15.26
C GLU A 379 13.26 -0.63 14.35
N GLY A 380 12.08 -0.32 13.79
CA GLY A 380 11.27 -1.32 13.10
C GLY A 380 10.58 -2.25 14.10
N PHE A 381 10.41 -3.52 13.73
CA PHE A 381 9.83 -4.55 14.60
C PHE A 381 10.86 -5.08 15.59
N TYR A 382 10.47 -5.18 16.86
CA TYR A 382 11.34 -5.73 17.90
C TYR A 382 11.30 -7.26 17.86
N GLU A 383 12.46 -7.90 18.10
CA GLU A 383 12.52 -9.35 18.30
C GLU A 383 11.66 -9.80 19.49
N GLN A 384 11.63 -9.00 20.55
CA GLN A 384 10.75 -9.19 21.70
C GLN A 384 9.93 -7.92 21.95
N PRO A 385 8.59 -8.01 22.01
CA PRO A 385 7.75 -6.87 22.32
C PRO A 385 8.07 -6.26 23.70
N LEU A 386 8.13 -4.93 23.76
CA LEU A 386 8.41 -4.19 24.99
C LEU A 386 7.13 -4.03 25.82
N LEU A 387 7.13 -4.57 27.04
CA LEU A 387 6.02 -4.42 27.98
C LEU A 387 5.87 -2.96 28.44
N ILE A 388 4.65 -2.43 28.33
CA ILE A 388 4.26 -1.10 28.80
C ILE A 388 3.39 -1.24 30.04
N GLU A 389 4.03 -1.32 31.20
CA GLU A 389 3.36 -1.55 32.49
C GLU A 389 3.10 -0.24 33.25
N GLY A 390 1.90 -0.11 33.83
CA GLY A 390 1.53 1.01 34.71
C GLY A 390 1.44 2.40 34.05
N LYS A 391 1.74 2.51 32.75
CA LYS A 391 1.67 3.79 32.02
C LYS A 391 0.25 4.07 31.53
N ARG A 392 -0.17 5.33 31.70
CA ARG A 392 -1.42 5.86 31.16
C ARG A 392 -1.23 6.59 29.83
N SER A 393 0.01 6.92 29.49
CA SER A 393 0.36 7.58 28.24
C SER A 393 1.77 7.19 27.76
N ILE A 394 2.03 7.46 26.49
CA ILE A 394 3.35 7.31 25.88
C ILE A 394 3.70 8.55 25.05
N ILE A 395 4.97 8.93 25.04
CA ILE A 395 5.48 10.00 24.17
C ILE A 395 5.92 9.37 22.86
N LEU A 396 5.47 9.94 21.75
CA LEU A 396 5.87 9.56 20.41
C LEU A 396 6.58 10.74 19.75
N GLU A 397 7.81 10.52 19.31
CA GLU A 397 8.66 11.54 18.68
C GLU A 397 8.03 12.10 17.39
N GLY A 398 8.48 13.28 16.99
CA GLY A 398 8.04 13.89 15.73
C GLY A 398 8.34 12.99 14.53
N ARG A 399 7.43 12.96 13.55
CA ARG A 399 7.57 12.18 12.31
C ARG A 399 7.77 10.69 12.56
N SER A 400 6.99 10.11 13.46
CA SER A 400 7.10 8.70 13.82
C SER A 400 5.76 8.00 14.00
N VAL A 401 5.81 6.68 14.01
CA VAL A 401 4.71 5.74 14.21
C VAL A 401 5.13 4.67 15.20
N ALA A 402 4.14 4.08 15.87
CA ALA A 402 4.35 2.94 16.77
C ALA A 402 3.12 2.02 16.76
N ALA A 403 3.35 0.73 17.04
CA ALA A 403 2.28 -0.24 17.18
C ALA A 403 2.38 -0.97 18.52
N PHE A 404 1.23 -1.21 19.13
CA PHE A 404 1.06 -1.90 20.39
C PHE A 404 0.01 -3.00 20.23
N VAL A 405 0.26 -4.14 20.86
CA VAL A 405 -0.69 -5.26 20.89
C VAL A 405 -1.01 -5.56 22.35
N ALA A 406 -2.29 -5.79 22.65
CA ALA A 406 -2.71 -6.21 23.98
C ALA A 406 -2.38 -7.70 24.19
N GLY A 407 -1.85 -8.03 25.36
CA GLY A 407 -1.55 -9.41 25.76
C GLY A 407 -1.73 -9.59 27.26
N MET A 408 -1.67 -10.83 27.76
CA MET A 408 -1.73 -11.10 29.20
C MET A 408 -0.60 -10.38 29.94
N SER A 409 -0.90 -9.88 31.14
CA SER A 409 0.12 -9.29 32.03
C SER A 409 1.08 -10.36 32.56
N GLN A 410 2.32 -9.96 32.90
CA GLN A 410 3.30 -10.89 33.47
C GLN A 410 2.89 -11.42 34.86
N GLU A 411 2.16 -10.63 35.65
CA GLU A 411 1.62 -11.06 36.95
C GLU A 411 0.62 -12.21 36.79
N THR A 412 -0.28 -12.13 35.80
CA THR A 412 -1.24 -13.20 35.52
C THR A 412 -0.55 -14.46 34.98
N MET A 413 0.46 -14.32 34.11
CA MET A 413 1.22 -15.47 33.59
C MET A 413 2.00 -16.24 34.68
N ARG A 414 2.48 -15.55 35.74
CA ARG A 414 3.13 -16.19 36.90
C ARG A 414 2.14 -16.95 37.77
N GLY A 415 0.92 -16.44 37.91
CA GLY A 415 -0.17 -17.12 38.63
C GLY A 415 -0.65 -18.41 37.93
N THR A 416 -0.64 -18.47 36.60
CA THR A 416 -1.10 -19.66 35.85
C THR A 416 -0.07 -20.79 35.81
N ARG A 417 1.23 -20.50 36.00
CA ARG A 417 2.30 -21.51 36.05
C ARG A 417 2.47 -22.16 37.44
N SER A 418 1.67 -21.75 38.42
CA SER A 418 1.80 -22.16 39.83
C SER A 418 0.67 -23.10 40.29
N ILE A 419 0.01 -23.82 39.36
CA ILE A 419 -1.07 -24.79 39.65
C ILE A 419 -0.73 -26.14 39.04
#